data_AF-A0A4Y2QBJ1-F1
#
_entry.id   AF-A0A4Y2QBJ1-F1
#
_cell.length_a   1.000
_cell.length_b   1.000
_cell.length_c   1.000
_cell.angle_alpha   90.00
_cell.angle_beta   90.00
_cell.angle_gamma   90.00
#
_symmetry.space_group_name_H-M   'P 1'
#
loop_
_entity.id
_entity.type
_entity.pdbx_description
1 polymer ?
#
loop_
_entity_poly.entity_id
_entity_poly.type
_entity_poly.pdbx_seq_one_letter_code
_entity_poly.pdbx_strand_id
1 'polypeptide(L)'
;MSLKFCHYLNRHRTKNLKKTCSKYLQIFCRFFFSWVIGIKPFPIKLEDEANYIRVANEAEFKGAEFENKATGWIHYPAISIDEDIISADEDLKSVGKINIFSDDSKMEQGVGSAFCAFDSQQSIIKTWQARLQDKNSILQAELVGIREAINYATTTAIETKIWSDSQSSLKANANQKTTTPIARQIQESFLQSSNIRLGWIKVHVGHTGNEKADELAKGAIVSTEVPLLQIPFPRSSTERELKEIALAKWQKH
;
A
#
# COMPACT_ATOMS: atom_id res chain seq x y z
N MET A 1 46.34 6.10 16.77
CA MET A 1 47.06 6.57 15.55
C MET A 1 47.16 8.11 15.52
N SER A 2 47.40 8.79 16.66
CA SER A 2 47.18 10.25 16.77
C SER A 2 48.42 11.10 17.10
N LEU A 3 49.63 10.53 17.16
CA LEU A 3 50.84 11.32 17.51
C LEU A 3 51.88 11.44 16.39
N LYS A 4 51.84 10.57 15.36
CA LYS A 4 52.79 10.63 14.23
C LYS A 4 52.39 11.61 13.12
N PHE A 5 51.11 12.02 13.03
CA PHE A 5 50.66 12.98 12.01
C PHE A 5 51.03 14.44 12.37
N CYS A 6 51.15 14.75 13.66
CA CYS A 6 51.45 16.11 14.14
C CYS A 6 52.90 16.53 13.83
N HIS A 7 53.83 15.57 13.77
CA HIS A 7 55.24 15.86 13.48
C HIS A 7 55.53 16.14 11.99
N TYR A 8 54.67 15.65 11.07
CA TYR A 8 54.82 15.91 9.62
C TYR A 8 54.37 17.33 9.23
N LEU A 9 53.38 17.88 9.93
CA LEU A 9 52.80 19.20 9.61
C LEU A 9 53.64 20.38 10.12
N ASN A 10 54.63 20.14 10.99
CA ASN A 10 55.40 21.21 11.64
C ASN A 10 56.59 21.73 10.81
N ARG A 11 56.86 21.17 9.61
CA ARG A 11 58.05 21.54 8.82
C ARG A 11 57.79 22.41 7.58
N HIS A 12 56.54 22.65 7.18
CA HIS A 12 56.24 23.54 6.05
C HIS A 12 55.19 24.59 6.43
N ARG A 13 55.68 25.77 6.86
CA ARG A 13 54.89 27.01 6.93
C ARG A 13 54.43 27.38 5.52
N THR A 14 53.20 27.04 5.16
CA THR A 14 52.52 27.66 4.01
C THR A 14 51.12 28.10 4.44
N LYS A 15 50.76 29.35 4.11
CA LYS A 15 49.45 29.96 4.41
C LYS A 15 48.26 29.14 3.83
N ASN A 16 48.53 28.21 2.91
CA ASN A 16 47.55 27.26 2.39
C ASN A 16 47.10 26.23 3.44
N LEU A 17 47.99 25.72 4.29
CA LEU A 17 47.65 24.67 5.27
C LEU A 17 46.57 25.11 6.27
N LYS A 18 46.58 26.38 6.70
CA LYS A 18 45.57 26.95 7.61
C LYS A 18 44.19 27.09 6.96
N LYS A 19 44.14 27.50 5.68
CA LYS A 19 42.87 27.55 4.92
C LYS A 19 42.32 26.15 4.69
N THR A 20 43.18 25.17 4.38
CA THR A 20 42.76 23.78 4.19
C THR A 20 42.29 23.18 5.51
N CYS A 21 43.01 23.39 6.61
CA CYS A 21 42.64 22.89 7.94
C CYS A 21 41.34 23.54 8.47
N SER A 22 41.12 24.83 8.21
CA SER A 22 39.85 25.51 8.51
C SER A 22 38.68 24.93 7.72
N LYS A 23 38.87 24.58 6.44
CA LYS A 23 37.85 23.91 5.63
C LYS A 23 37.56 22.50 6.14
N TYR A 24 38.59 21.72 6.48
CA TYR A 24 38.42 20.38 7.06
C TYR A 24 37.70 20.41 8.41
N LEU A 25 38.04 21.36 9.29
CA LEU A 25 37.38 21.54 10.58
C LEU A 25 35.92 21.96 10.43
N GLN A 26 35.62 22.84 9.46
CA GLN A 26 34.26 23.29 9.18
C GLN A 26 33.40 22.17 8.56
N ILE A 27 33.99 21.33 7.71
CA ILE A 27 33.36 20.12 7.18
C ILE A 27 33.10 19.13 8.32
N PHE A 28 34.10 18.86 9.16
CA PHE A 28 34.00 17.94 10.29
C PHE A 28 32.93 18.39 11.30
N CYS A 29 32.88 19.67 11.67
CA CYS A 29 31.85 20.21 12.55
C CYS A 29 30.45 20.12 11.94
N ARG A 30 30.30 20.30 10.62
CA ARG A 30 29.00 20.14 9.94
C ARG A 30 28.54 18.68 9.93
N PHE A 31 29.45 17.74 9.71
CA PHE A 31 29.15 16.30 9.80
C PHE A 31 28.77 15.90 11.24
N PHE A 32 29.54 16.36 12.23
CA PHE A 32 29.31 16.05 13.63
C PHE A 32 27.99 16.64 14.16
N PHE A 33 27.70 17.90 13.83
CA PHE A 33 26.44 18.54 14.24
C PHE A 33 25.22 17.86 13.62
N SER A 34 25.30 17.49 12.33
CA SER A 34 24.25 16.73 11.62
C SER A 34 23.99 15.38 12.28
N TRP A 35 25.05 14.69 12.73
CA TRP A 35 24.95 13.41 13.43
C TRP A 35 24.27 13.52 14.80
N VAL A 36 24.55 14.59 15.56
CA VAL A 36 23.94 14.86 16.87
C VAL A 36 22.44 15.19 16.77
N ILE A 37 22.01 15.84 15.69
CA ILE A 37 20.60 16.20 15.45
C ILE A 37 19.80 15.15 14.66
N GLY A 38 20.41 13.99 14.36
CA GLY A 38 19.77 12.90 13.60
C GLY A 38 19.47 13.22 12.13
N ILE A 39 20.03 14.32 11.59
CA ILE A 39 19.90 14.66 10.17
C ILE A 39 21.05 14.00 9.43
N LYS A 40 20.74 13.24 8.37
CA LYS A 40 21.77 12.61 7.55
C LYS A 40 22.64 13.68 6.86
N PRO A 41 23.97 13.66 6.99
CA PRO A 41 24.85 14.64 6.34
C PRO A 41 24.67 14.64 4.83
N PHE A 42 24.67 15.84 4.23
CA PHE A 42 24.35 16.04 2.81
C PHE A 42 25.18 15.18 1.82
N PRO A 43 26.50 14.99 2.00
CA PRO A 43 27.27 14.12 1.10
C PRO A 43 26.82 12.65 1.13
N ILE A 44 26.44 12.15 2.31
CA ILE A 44 25.94 10.78 2.46
C ILE A 44 24.55 10.67 1.83
N LYS A 45 23.73 11.73 1.89
CA LYS A 45 22.44 11.79 1.19
C LYS A 45 22.60 11.75 -0.33
N LEU A 46 23.59 12.46 -0.87
CA LEU A 46 23.92 12.41 -2.31
C LEU A 46 24.42 11.02 -2.73
N GLU A 47 25.25 10.38 -1.90
CA GLU A 47 25.71 9.01 -2.15
C GLU A 47 24.55 8.01 -2.12
N ASP A 48 23.60 8.14 -1.19
CA ASP A 48 22.39 7.31 -1.19
C ASP A 48 21.55 7.50 -2.45
N GLU A 49 21.32 8.75 -2.86
CA GLU A 49 20.52 9.08 -4.04
C GLU A 49 21.19 8.55 -5.31
N ALA A 50 22.51 8.71 -5.45
CA ALA A 50 23.28 8.16 -6.56
C ALA A 50 23.25 6.62 -6.57
N ASN A 51 23.38 5.99 -5.41
CA ASN A 51 23.30 4.53 -5.28
C ASN A 51 21.90 4.01 -5.62
N TYR A 52 20.84 4.70 -5.16
CA TYR A 52 19.46 4.39 -5.51
C TYR A 52 19.23 4.43 -7.03
N ILE A 53 19.69 5.49 -7.71
CA ILE A 53 19.57 5.63 -9.17
C ILE A 53 20.31 4.50 -9.89
N ARG A 54 21.53 4.18 -9.46
CA ARG A 54 22.32 3.07 -10.03
C ARG A 54 21.60 1.74 -9.90
N VAL A 55 21.09 1.43 -8.70
CA VAL A 55 20.35 0.19 -8.43
C VAL A 55 19.08 0.13 -9.27
N ALA A 56 18.33 1.23 -9.36
CA ALA A 56 17.11 1.30 -10.15
C ALA A 56 17.38 1.04 -11.64
N ASN A 57 18.49 1.54 -12.18
CA ASN A 57 18.90 1.29 -13.57
C ASN A 57 19.38 -0.16 -13.79
N GLU A 58 20.13 -0.73 -12.84
CA GLU A 58 20.61 -2.13 -12.90
C GLU A 58 19.47 -3.14 -12.77
N ALA A 59 18.38 -2.80 -12.07
CA ALA A 59 17.26 -3.69 -11.81
C ALA A 59 16.30 -3.88 -13.01
N GLU A 60 16.59 -3.34 -14.21
CA GLU A 60 15.75 -3.42 -15.42
C GLU A 60 14.25 -3.28 -15.11
N PHE A 61 13.87 -2.18 -14.47
CA PHE A 61 12.52 -2.01 -13.96
C PHE A 61 11.49 -1.93 -15.11
N LYS A 62 10.70 -2.99 -15.29
CA LYS A 62 9.61 -3.02 -16.27
C LYS A 62 8.43 -2.23 -15.72
N GLY A 63 8.33 -0.96 -16.08
CA GLY A 63 7.27 -0.05 -15.62
C GLY A 63 5.82 -0.56 -15.79
N ALA A 64 5.59 -1.55 -16.67
CA ALA A 64 4.29 -2.20 -16.88
C ALA A 64 3.81 -3.09 -15.72
N GLU A 65 4.70 -3.52 -14.82
CA GLU A 65 4.33 -4.35 -13.65
C GLU A 65 3.75 -3.53 -12.49
N PHE A 66 3.72 -2.21 -12.61
CA PHE A 66 3.42 -1.29 -11.50
C PHE A 66 2.18 -0.45 -11.76
N GLU A 67 1.49 -0.12 -10.67
CA GLU A 67 0.34 0.77 -10.76
C GLU A 67 0.79 2.15 -11.28
N ASN A 68 0.11 2.61 -12.32
CA ASN A 68 0.15 4.01 -12.70
C ASN A 68 -0.73 4.77 -11.72
N LYS A 69 -0.12 5.68 -10.95
CA LYS A 69 -0.90 6.59 -10.10
C LYS A 69 -1.95 7.24 -10.96
N ALA A 70 -3.19 7.13 -10.54
CA ALA A 70 -4.25 7.83 -11.21
C ALA A 70 -3.97 9.34 -11.02
N THR A 71 -3.88 10.07 -12.12
CA THR A 71 -3.52 11.49 -12.14
C THR A 71 -4.78 12.34 -12.20
N GLY A 72 -4.69 13.58 -11.69
CA GLY A 72 -5.82 14.50 -11.67
C GLY A 72 -6.91 14.13 -10.66
N TRP A 73 -7.74 15.13 -10.36
CA TRP A 73 -8.99 14.98 -9.64
C TRP A 73 -10.07 14.69 -10.67
N ILE A 74 -10.72 13.53 -10.57
CA ILE A 74 -11.71 13.09 -11.57
C ILE A 74 -13.03 13.85 -11.39
N HIS A 75 -13.25 14.40 -10.19
CA HIS A 75 -14.49 15.08 -9.83
C HIS A 75 -14.23 16.46 -9.22
N TYR A 76 -15.18 17.37 -9.45
CA TYR A 76 -15.20 18.67 -8.80
C TYR A 76 -15.33 18.48 -7.27
N PRO A 77 -14.73 19.31 -6.40
CA PRO A 77 -14.77 19.13 -4.95
C PRO A 77 -16.16 19.02 -4.32
N ALA A 78 -17.21 19.43 -5.04
CA ALA A 78 -18.60 19.32 -4.63
C ALA A 78 -19.23 17.94 -4.89
N ILE A 79 -18.59 17.08 -5.68
CA ILE A 79 -18.98 15.69 -5.90
C ILE A 79 -18.18 14.85 -4.91
N SER A 80 -18.78 14.59 -3.75
CA SER A 80 -18.24 13.71 -2.73
C SER A 80 -19.12 12.48 -2.58
N ILE A 81 -18.50 11.35 -2.25
CA ILE A 81 -19.24 10.21 -1.72
C ILE A 81 -19.89 10.67 -0.41
N ASP A 82 -21.20 10.48 -0.32
CA ASP A 82 -21.96 10.80 0.88
C ASP A 82 -21.39 10.01 2.08
N GLU A 83 -21.26 10.66 3.24
CA GLU A 83 -20.61 10.06 4.42
C GLU A 83 -21.32 8.76 4.85
N ASP A 84 -22.62 8.67 4.59
CA ASP A 84 -23.45 7.49 4.88
C ASP A 84 -23.18 6.29 3.94
N ILE A 85 -22.44 6.45 2.84
CA ILE A 85 -22.16 5.35 1.90
C ILE A 85 -21.07 4.44 2.44
N ILE A 86 -20.06 5.00 3.10
CA ILE A 86 -18.93 4.25 3.68
C ILE A 86 -18.93 4.48 5.18
N SER A 87 -19.53 3.54 5.94
CA SER A 87 -19.51 3.60 7.40
C SER A 87 -18.31 2.86 7.95
N ALA A 88 -17.45 3.56 8.68
CA ALA A 88 -16.40 2.95 9.49
C ALA A 88 -16.90 2.47 10.87
N ASP A 89 -18.13 2.84 11.24
CA ASP A 89 -18.78 2.42 12.48
C ASP A 89 -19.57 1.13 12.26
N GLU A 90 -19.54 0.26 13.27
CA GLU A 90 -20.26 -1.02 13.29
C GLU A 90 -21.77 -0.76 13.47
N ASP A 91 -22.54 -0.91 12.39
CA ASP A 91 -24.01 -0.86 12.44
C ASP A 91 -24.63 -2.14 11.88
N LEU A 92 -24.63 -3.19 12.71
CA LEU A 92 -25.23 -4.50 12.41
C LEU A 92 -26.76 -4.45 12.19
N LYS A 93 -27.43 -3.30 12.42
CA LYS A 93 -28.86 -3.13 12.16
C LYS A 93 -29.12 -2.59 10.74
N SER A 94 -28.11 -2.01 10.09
CA SER A 94 -28.14 -1.54 8.70
C SER A 94 -27.96 -2.68 7.68
N VAL A 95 -28.79 -3.72 7.81
CA VAL A 95 -28.72 -4.92 6.95
C VAL A 95 -29.35 -4.62 5.59
N GLY A 96 -28.61 -4.83 4.50
CA GLY A 96 -29.15 -4.73 3.15
C GLY A 96 -30.04 -5.94 2.81
N LYS A 97 -30.82 -5.87 1.72
CA LYS A 97 -31.55 -7.06 1.21
C LYS A 97 -30.60 -8.17 0.78
N ILE A 98 -29.44 -7.76 0.26
CA ILE A 98 -28.28 -8.63 0.02
C ILE A 98 -27.14 -8.13 0.91
N ASN A 99 -26.44 -9.06 1.56
CA ASN A 99 -25.24 -8.77 2.34
C ASN A 99 -24.06 -9.49 1.71
N ILE A 100 -23.07 -8.71 1.28
CA ILE A 100 -21.83 -9.24 0.71
C ILE A 100 -20.74 -9.06 1.74
N PHE A 101 -19.94 -10.09 1.98
CA PHE A 101 -18.79 -10.05 2.86
C PHE A 101 -17.56 -10.22 1.98
N SER A 102 -16.63 -9.27 2.02
CA SER A 102 -15.31 -9.39 1.40
C SER A 102 -14.28 -9.72 2.45
N ASP A 103 -13.28 -10.49 2.05
CA ASP A 103 -12.10 -10.74 2.88
C ASP A 103 -10.88 -11.01 2.00
N ASP A 104 -9.71 -10.85 2.60
CA ASP A 104 -8.42 -11.08 2.00
C ASP A 104 -7.59 -12.04 2.84
N SER A 105 -6.61 -12.68 2.19
CA SER A 105 -5.69 -13.54 2.91
C SER A 105 -4.29 -13.43 2.33
N LYS A 106 -3.30 -13.47 3.22
CA LYS A 106 -1.90 -13.55 2.82
C LYS A 106 -1.20 -14.67 3.57
N MET A 107 -0.66 -15.62 2.81
CA MET A 107 0.13 -16.74 3.30
C MET A 107 1.49 -16.76 2.59
N GLU A 108 2.42 -17.62 3.01
CA GLU A 108 3.71 -17.77 2.33
C GLU A 108 3.55 -18.16 0.86
N GLN A 109 2.50 -18.94 0.56
CA GLN A 109 2.21 -19.47 -0.77
C GLN A 109 1.56 -18.45 -1.70
N GLY A 110 1.09 -17.29 -1.22
CA GLY A 110 0.48 -16.27 -2.05
C GLY A 110 -0.54 -15.38 -1.34
N VAL A 111 -1.29 -14.63 -2.15
CA VAL A 111 -2.30 -13.67 -1.70
C VAL A 111 -3.64 -14.03 -2.33
N GLY A 112 -4.68 -14.13 -1.51
CA GLY A 112 -6.05 -14.46 -1.91
C GLY A 112 -7.00 -13.30 -1.63
N SER A 113 -8.05 -13.22 -2.43
CA SER A 113 -9.15 -12.27 -2.27
C SER A 113 -10.46 -12.99 -2.56
N ALA A 114 -11.49 -12.74 -1.77
CA ALA A 114 -12.79 -13.35 -1.98
C ALA A 114 -13.94 -12.45 -1.54
N PHE A 115 -15.13 -12.79 -2.04
CA PHE A 115 -16.37 -12.36 -1.43
C PHE A 115 -17.42 -13.48 -1.44
N CYS A 116 -18.36 -13.40 -0.51
CA CYS A 116 -19.59 -14.18 -0.54
C CYS A 116 -20.81 -13.31 -0.27
N ALA A 117 -21.87 -13.53 -1.04
CA ALA A 117 -23.13 -12.83 -0.93
C ALA A 117 -24.19 -13.73 -0.30
N PHE A 118 -24.95 -13.14 0.62
CA PHE A 118 -26.06 -13.76 1.34
C PHE A 118 -27.35 -12.99 1.05
N ASP A 119 -28.45 -13.72 0.95
CA ASP A 119 -29.79 -13.14 0.93
C ASP A 119 -30.28 -12.80 2.35
N SER A 120 -31.52 -12.30 2.43
CA SER A 120 -32.19 -11.97 3.69
C SER A 120 -32.47 -13.19 4.60
N GLN A 121 -32.38 -14.41 4.06
CA GLN A 121 -32.55 -15.66 4.79
C GLN A 121 -31.21 -16.26 5.24
N GLN A 122 -30.10 -15.51 5.10
CA GLN A 122 -28.74 -15.97 5.39
C GLN A 122 -28.31 -17.19 4.56
N SER A 123 -28.85 -17.34 3.36
CA SER A 123 -28.40 -18.36 2.40
C SER A 123 -27.39 -17.75 1.42
N ILE A 124 -26.32 -18.51 1.11
CA ILE A 124 -25.31 -18.10 0.13
C ILE A 124 -25.94 -18.10 -1.26
N ILE A 125 -25.94 -16.94 -1.92
CA ILE A 125 -26.44 -16.76 -3.29
C ILE A 125 -25.33 -16.62 -4.33
N LYS A 126 -24.15 -16.18 -3.91
CA LYS A 126 -22.98 -16.03 -4.78
C LYS A 126 -21.70 -16.12 -3.99
N THR A 127 -20.68 -16.74 -4.59
CA THR A 127 -19.29 -16.65 -4.14
C THR A 127 -18.42 -16.20 -5.30
N TRP A 128 -17.31 -15.57 -4.95
CA TRP A 128 -16.24 -15.23 -5.86
C TRP A 128 -14.93 -15.30 -5.10
N GLN A 129 -13.90 -15.78 -5.77
CA GLN A 129 -12.56 -15.88 -5.20
C GLN A 129 -11.53 -15.82 -6.31
N ALA A 130 -10.39 -15.22 -6.01
CA ALA A 130 -9.27 -15.15 -6.92
C ALA A 130 -7.94 -15.08 -6.17
N ARG A 131 -6.90 -15.55 -6.84
CA ARG A 131 -5.52 -15.44 -6.37
C ARG A 131 -4.88 -14.19 -6.98
N LEU A 132 -4.12 -13.45 -6.18
CA LEU A 132 -3.26 -12.36 -6.63
C LEU A 132 -1.80 -12.85 -6.68
N GLN A 133 -0.91 -12.03 -7.25
CA GLN A 133 0.52 -12.35 -7.24
C GLN A 133 1.07 -12.24 -5.82
N ASP A 134 2.05 -13.07 -5.47
CA ASP A 134 2.57 -13.18 -4.09
C ASP A 134 3.14 -11.86 -3.53
N LYS A 135 3.60 -10.99 -4.44
CA LYS A 135 4.10 -9.65 -4.13
C LYS A 135 3.01 -8.61 -3.85
N ASN A 136 1.74 -8.88 -4.16
CA ASN A 136 0.65 -7.97 -3.85
C ASN A 136 0.45 -7.82 -2.33
N SER A 137 -0.16 -6.72 -1.94
CA SER A 137 -0.46 -6.44 -0.52
C SER A 137 -1.86 -6.91 -0.14
N ILE A 138 -2.06 -7.18 1.16
CA ILE A 138 -3.36 -7.42 1.81
C ILE A 138 -4.36 -6.32 1.40
N LEU A 139 -3.95 -5.04 1.52
CA LEU A 139 -4.78 -3.91 1.10
C LEU A 139 -5.22 -3.98 -0.37
N GLN A 140 -4.35 -4.40 -1.29
CA GLN A 140 -4.75 -4.56 -2.70
C GLN A 140 -5.75 -5.70 -2.88
N ALA A 141 -5.51 -6.84 -2.20
CA ALA A 141 -6.40 -7.99 -2.25
C ALA A 141 -7.79 -7.65 -1.70
N GLU A 142 -7.85 -6.91 -0.59
CA GLU A 142 -9.12 -6.48 -0.03
C GLU A 142 -9.86 -5.50 -0.92
N LEU A 143 -9.16 -4.51 -1.50
CA LEU A 143 -9.75 -3.58 -2.47
C LEU A 143 -10.25 -4.32 -3.72
N VAL A 144 -9.57 -5.38 -4.18
CA VAL A 144 -10.06 -6.22 -5.27
C VAL A 144 -11.35 -6.95 -4.88
N GLY A 145 -11.42 -7.52 -3.68
CA GLY A 145 -12.61 -8.20 -3.19
C GLY A 145 -13.81 -7.25 -3.13
N ILE A 146 -13.62 -6.05 -2.59
CA ILE A 146 -14.64 -4.99 -2.56
C ILE A 146 -15.06 -4.57 -3.97
N ARG A 147 -14.12 -4.38 -4.90
CA ARG A 147 -14.44 -4.01 -6.29
C ARG A 147 -15.32 -5.06 -6.96
N GLU A 148 -14.99 -6.34 -6.83
CA GLU A 148 -15.80 -7.40 -7.44
C GLU A 148 -17.15 -7.58 -6.74
N ALA A 149 -17.23 -7.36 -5.43
CA ALA A 149 -18.48 -7.30 -4.70
C ALA A 149 -19.40 -6.18 -5.22
N ILE A 150 -18.85 -4.99 -5.50
CA ILE A 150 -19.58 -3.86 -6.09
C ILE A 150 -20.03 -4.21 -7.50
N ASN A 151 -19.15 -4.76 -8.34
CA ASN A 151 -19.51 -5.19 -9.70
C ASN A 151 -20.72 -6.13 -9.68
N TYR A 152 -20.71 -7.13 -8.77
CA TYR A 152 -21.84 -8.03 -8.59
C TYR A 152 -23.08 -7.27 -8.09
N ALA A 153 -22.96 -6.44 -7.06
CA ALA A 153 -24.08 -5.67 -6.52
C ALA A 153 -24.74 -4.77 -7.57
N THR A 154 -23.95 -4.09 -8.42
CA THR A 154 -24.45 -3.27 -9.53
C THR A 154 -25.27 -4.09 -10.53
N THR A 155 -24.92 -5.36 -10.78
CA THR A 155 -25.73 -6.24 -11.67
C THR A 155 -27.07 -6.65 -11.07
N THR A 156 -27.19 -6.69 -9.74
CA THR A 156 -28.43 -7.11 -9.08
C THR A 156 -29.47 -5.99 -8.97
N ALA A 157 -29.05 -4.72 -8.97
CA ALA A 157 -29.89 -3.54 -8.72
C ALA A 157 -30.75 -3.61 -7.44
N ILE A 158 -30.35 -4.48 -6.49
CA ILE A 158 -30.99 -4.66 -5.19
C ILE A 158 -30.20 -3.90 -4.13
N GLU A 159 -30.87 -3.39 -3.12
CA GLU A 159 -30.23 -2.76 -1.95
C GLU A 159 -29.24 -3.73 -1.31
N THR A 160 -27.95 -3.40 -1.42
CA THR A 160 -26.85 -4.28 -1.08
C THR A 160 -25.92 -3.59 -0.09
N LYS A 161 -25.60 -4.29 1.00
CA LYS A 161 -24.61 -3.86 1.97
C LYS A 161 -23.38 -4.75 1.83
N ILE A 162 -22.23 -4.13 1.57
CA ILE A 162 -20.93 -4.79 1.52
C ILE A 162 -20.25 -4.58 2.87
N TRP A 163 -19.73 -5.65 3.43
CA TRP A 163 -19.07 -5.71 4.73
C TRP A 163 -17.61 -6.08 4.52
N SER A 164 -16.72 -5.29 5.11
CA SER A 164 -15.27 -5.52 5.13
C SER A 164 -14.77 -5.29 6.56
N ASP A 165 -13.87 -6.15 7.03
CA ASP A 165 -13.26 -5.99 8.35
C ASP A 165 -12.00 -5.10 8.34
N SER A 166 -11.54 -4.72 7.15
CA SER A 166 -10.36 -3.90 6.96
C SER A 166 -10.68 -2.41 7.01
N GLN A 167 -10.54 -1.81 8.20
CA GLN A 167 -10.65 -0.35 8.36
C GLN A 167 -9.69 0.42 7.42
N SER A 168 -8.56 -0.18 7.06
CA SER A 168 -7.60 0.42 6.14
C SER A 168 -8.17 0.56 4.72
N SER A 169 -8.92 -0.45 4.26
CA SER A 169 -9.61 -0.44 2.96
C SER A 169 -10.76 0.56 2.96
N LEU A 170 -11.56 0.62 4.03
CA LEU A 170 -12.61 1.62 4.16
C LEU A 170 -12.05 3.04 4.12
N LYS A 171 -10.99 3.32 4.88
CA LYS A 171 -10.31 4.63 4.87
C LYS A 171 -9.73 4.96 3.49
N ALA A 172 -9.17 3.96 2.79
CA ALA A 172 -8.65 4.16 1.44
C ALA A 172 -9.76 4.52 0.45
N ASN A 173 -10.93 3.91 0.56
CA ASN A 173 -12.10 4.18 -0.29
C ASN A 173 -12.81 5.48 0.08
N ALA A 174 -12.84 5.87 1.36
CA ALA A 174 -13.37 7.16 1.80
C ALA A 174 -12.44 8.34 1.42
N ASN A 175 -11.15 8.08 1.18
CA ASN A 175 -10.20 9.13 0.83
C ASN A 175 -10.38 9.62 -0.62
N GLN A 176 -11.06 10.75 -0.79
CA GLN A 176 -11.26 11.42 -2.09
C GLN A 176 -9.94 11.77 -2.82
N LYS A 177 -8.82 11.87 -2.10
CA LYS A 177 -7.49 12.16 -2.65
C LYS A 177 -6.72 10.89 -3.05
N THR A 178 -7.36 9.73 -3.06
CA THR A 178 -6.67 8.47 -3.35
C THR A 178 -5.99 8.51 -4.71
N THR A 179 -4.74 8.05 -4.75
CA THR A 179 -3.96 7.89 -5.99
C THR A 179 -3.96 6.44 -6.47
N THR A 180 -4.57 5.53 -5.69
CA THR A 180 -4.65 4.11 -5.99
C THR A 180 -5.74 3.86 -7.04
N PRO A 181 -5.43 3.26 -8.20
CA PRO A 181 -6.40 3.06 -9.27
C PRO A 181 -7.64 2.26 -8.86
N ILE A 182 -7.45 1.19 -8.09
CA ILE A 182 -8.55 0.31 -7.65
C ILE A 182 -9.52 1.07 -6.73
N ALA A 183 -8.99 1.86 -5.79
CA ALA A 183 -9.81 2.68 -4.92
C ALA A 183 -10.60 3.74 -5.71
N ARG A 184 -10.05 4.31 -6.78
CA ARG A 184 -10.79 5.23 -7.65
C ARG A 184 -11.93 4.54 -8.39
N GLN A 185 -11.70 3.35 -8.94
CA GLN A 185 -12.76 2.56 -9.58
C GLN A 185 -13.91 2.30 -8.61
N ILE A 186 -13.58 1.91 -7.36
CA ILE A 186 -14.56 1.71 -6.30
C ILE A 186 -15.36 2.99 -6.02
N GLN A 187 -14.68 4.14 -5.91
CA GLN A 187 -15.32 5.43 -5.68
C GLN A 187 -16.28 5.81 -6.82
N GLU A 188 -15.85 5.65 -8.07
CA GLU A 188 -16.68 5.91 -9.26
C GLU A 188 -17.92 5.01 -9.28
N SER A 189 -17.79 3.73 -8.93
CA SER A 189 -18.91 2.81 -8.85
C SER A 189 -19.93 3.19 -7.76
N PHE A 190 -19.47 3.69 -6.60
CA PHE A 190 -20.35 4.21 -5.56
C PHE A 190 -21.11 5.47 -6.02
N LEU A 191 -20.47 6.36 -6.78
CA LEU A 191 -21.15 7.54 -7.33
C LEU A 191 -22.23 7.18 -8.36
N GLN A 192 -22.08 6.05 -9.04
CA GLN A 192 -23.05 5.56 -10.04
C GLN A 192 -24.18 4.73 -9.43
N SER A 193 -24.00 4.19 -8.22
CA SER A 193 -24.92 3.21 -7.62
C SER A 193 -25.43 3.69 -6.26
N SER A 194 -26.68 4.13 -6.19
CA SER A 194 -27.30 4.63 -4.95
C SER A 194 -27.77 3.53 -3.98
N ASN A 195 -27.82 2.28 -4.46
CA ASN A 195 -28.32 1.11 -3.72
C ASN A 195 -27.21 0.32 -3.00
N ILE A 196 -25.95 0.74 -3.09
CA ILE A 196 -24.81 0.01 -2.53
C ILE A 196 -24.21 0.82 -1.38
N ARG A 197 -24.02 0.17 -0.24
CA ARG A 197 -23.37 0.75 0.94
C ARG A 197 -22.19 -0.13 1.35
N LEU A 198 -21.09 0.47 1.80
CA LEU A 198 -19.95 -0.20 2.41
C LEU A 198 -19.99 0.02 3.92
N GLY A 199 -19.82 -1.05 4.69
CA GLY A 199 -19.79 -1.02 6.14
C GLY A 199 -18.59 -1.76 6.68
N TRP A 200 -18.14 -1.32 7.86
CA TRP A 200 -17.16 -2.05 8.63
C TRP A 200 -17.84 -3.14 9.44
N ILE A 201 -17.23 -4.32 9.47
CA ILE A 201 -17.63 -5.41 10.36
C ILE A 201 -16.45 -5.81 11.25
N LYS A 202 -16.75 -6.19 12.49
CA LYS A 202 -15.70 -6.61 13.41
C LYS A 202 -15.26 -8.04 13.11
N VAL A 203 -13.94 -8.22 12.97
CA VAL A 203 -13.32 -9.53 12.81
C VAL A 203 -13.52 -10.41 14.05
N HIS A 204 -13.69 -11.72 13.86
CA HIS A 204 -13.75 -12.75 14.91
C HIS A 204 -14.94 -12.68 15.89
N VAL A 205 -16.08 -12.12 15.48
CA VAL A 205 -17.33 -12.14 16.28
C VAL A 205 -18.25 -13.32 15.90
N GLY A 206 -17.78 -14.26 15.07
CA GLY A 206 -18.58 -15.42 14.67
C GLY A 206 -19.59 -15.11 13.56
N HIS A 207 -19.33 -14.09 12.73
CA HIS A 207 -20.20 -13.77 11.61
C HIS A 207 -19.99 -14.77 10.48
N THR A 208 -21.00 -15.61 10.23
CA THR A 208 -20.96 -16.68 9.19
C THR A 208 -20.49 -16.17 7.83
N GLY A 209 -20.90 -14.95 7.44
CA GLY A 209 -20.48 -14.36 6.18
C GLY A 209 -19.00 -13.98 6.13
N ASN A 210 -18.47 -13.39 7.21
CA ASN A 210 -17.06 -13.05 7.29
C ASN A 210 -16.18 -14.31 7.35
N GLU A 211 -16.57 -15.29 8.15
CA GLU A 211 -15.86 -16.57 8.25
C GLU A 211 -15.84 -17.30 6.89
N LYS A 212 -16.93 -17.22 6.13
CA LYS A 212 -16.99 -17.81 4.80
C LYS A 212 -16.09 -17.07 3.81
N ALA A 213 -16.04 -15.74 3.86
CA ALA A 213 -15.16 -14.95 3.01
C ALA A 213 -13.69 -15.25 3.31
N ASP A 214 -13.29 -15.32 4.58
CA ASP A 214 -11.95 -15.73 5.03
C ASP A 214 -11.56 -17.12 4.52
N GLU A 215 -12.47 -18.10 4.65
CA GLU A 215 -12.28 -19.47 4.14
C GLU A 215 -12.04 -19.47 2.63
N LEU A 216 -12.83 -18.71 1.88
CA LEU A 216 -12.68 -18.59 0.42
C LEU A 216 -11.37 -17.89 0.04
N ALA A 217 -10.98 -16.83 0.73
CA ALA A 217 -9.74 -16.11 0.48
C ALA A 217 -8.51 -17.01 0.72
N LYS A 218 -8.51 -17.79 1.80
CA LYS A 218 -7.49 -18.81 2.08
C LYS A 218 -7.51 -19.93 1.02
N GLY A 219 -8.70 -20.40 0.66
CA GLY A 219 -8.89 -21.42 -0.38
C GLY A 219 -8.35 -20.98 -1.74
N ALA A 220 -8.48 -19.70 -2.08
CA ALA A 220 -7.97 -19.13 -3.33
C ALA A 220 -6.44 -19.19 -3.44
N ILE A 221 -5.71 -19.15 -2.32
CA ILE A 221 -4.24 -19.24 -2.34
C ILE A 221 -3.78 -20.64 -2.74
N VAL A 222 -4.47 -21.66 -2.23
CA VAL A 222 -4.10 -23.07 -2.38
C VAL A 222 -4.64 -23.68 -3.68
N SER A 223 -5.79 -23.21 -4.15
CA SER A 223 -6.44 -23.74 -5.35
C SER A 223 -5.71 -23.32 -6.65
N THR A 224 -5.56 -24.28 -7.56
CA THR A 224 -5.08 -24.04 -8.93
C THR A 224 -6.20 -23.74 -9.93
N GLU A 225 -7.46 -23.89 -9.51
CA GLU A 225 -8.64 -23.71 -10.37
C GLU A 225 -9.18 -22.28 -10.34
N VAL A 226 -8.74 -21.47 -9.37
CA VAL A 226 -9.16 -20.08 -9.24
C VAL A 226 -8.36 -19.17 -10.19
N PRO A 227 -8.95 -18.09 -10.70
CA PRO A 227 -8.24 -17.16 -11.57
C PRO A 227 -7.09 -16.47 -10.83
N LEU A 228 -5.94 -16.37 -11.51
CA LEU A 228 -4.84 -15.51 -11.09
C LEU A 228 -5.03 -14.11 -11.67
N LEU A 229 -5.26 -13.13 -10.81
CA LEU A 229 -5.38 -11.72 -11.18
C LEU A 229 -4.01 -11.06 -11.23
N GLN A 230 -3.68 -10.49 -12.39
CA GLN A 230 -2.49 -9.67 -12.56
C GLN A 230 -2.78 -8.25 -12.11
N ILE A 231 -2.65 -8.01 -10.81
CA ILE A 231 -2.79 -6.68 -10.22
C ILE A 231 -1.41 -6.03 -10.16
N PRO A 232 -1.20 -4.88 -10.83
CA PRO A 232 0.09 -4.21 -10.80
C PRO A 232 0.52 -3.89 -9.36
N PHE A 233 1.82 -3.89 -9.10
CA PHE A 233 2.33 -3.69 -7.74
C PHE A 233 2.24 -2.23 -7.30
N PRO A 234 2.07 -1.95 -5.99
CA PRO A 234 2.11 -0.59 -5.48
C PRO A 234 3.52 -0.02 -5.66
N ARG A 235 3.64 1.19 -6.22
CA ARG A 235 4.95 1.86 -6.36
C ARG A 235 5.66 2.07 -5.02
N SER A 236 4.92 2.23 -3.92
CA SER A 236 5.51 2.33 -2.58
C SER A 236 6.23 1.04 -2.16
N SER A 237 5.75 -0.12 -2.60
CA SER A 237 6.41 -1.41 -2.34
C SER A 237 7.77 -1.47 -3.04
N THR A 238 7.81 -1.05 -4.31
CA THR A 238 9.03 -0.89 -5.09
C THR A 238 10.01 0.10 -4.48
N GLU A 239 9.54 1.30 -4.10
CA GLU A 239 10.40 2.31 -3.50
C GLU A 239 11.05 1.77 -2.23
N ARG A 240 10.32 0.96 -1.46
CA ARG A 240 10.88 0.26 -0.30
C ARG A 240 11.90 -0.81 -0.71
N GLU A 241 11.57 -1.69 -1.65
CA GLU A 241 12.48 -2.76 -2.12
C GLU A 241 13.78 -2.19 -2.71
N LEU A 242 13.69 -1.13 -3.51
CA LEU A 242 14.85 -0.42 -4.06
C LEU A 242 15.69 0.23 -2.96
N LYS A 243 15.05 0.83 -1.94
CA LYS A 243 15.76 1.38 -0.78
C LYS A 243 16.47 0.28 0.01
N GLU A 244 15.84 -0.88 0.19
CA GLU A 244 16.43 -2.03 0.87
C GLU A 244 17.64 -2.58 0.11
N ILE A 245 17.53 -2.76 -1.21
CA ILE A 245 18.65 -3.19 -2.06
C ILE A 245 19.78 -2.16 -2.04
N ALA A 246 19.45 -0.87 -2.16
CA ALA A 246 20.44 0.20 -2.09
C ALA A 246 21.15 0.23 -0.73
N LEU A 247 20.40 0.07 0.37
CA LEU A 247 20.95 0.00 1.72
C LEU A 247 21.85 -1.23 1.91
N ALA A 248 21.42 -2.41 1.44
CA ALA A 248 22.20 -3.63 1.52
C ALA A 248 23.50 -3.55 0.71
N LYS A 249 23.48 -2.90 -0.47
CA LYS A 249 24.69 -2.64 -1.25
C LYS A 249 25.62 -1.64 -0.54
N TRP A 250 25.08 -0.62 0.10
CA TRP A 250 25.86 0.35 0.87
C TRP A 250 26.55 -0.29 2.08
N GLN A 251 25.85 -1.14 2.84
CA GLN A 251 26.42 -1.84 3.99
C GLN A 251 27.50 -2.88 3.63
N LYS A 252 27.57 -3.32 2.37
CA LYS A 252 28.60 -4.24 1.85
C LYS A 252 29.87 -3.51 1.39
N HIS A 253 29.90 -2.18 1.42
CA HIS A 253 31.06 -1.36 1.09
C HIS A 253 31.56 -0.64 2.36
#